data_AF-A0A952VLB0-F1
#
_entry.id   AF-A0A952VLB0-F1
#
_cell.length_a   1.000
_cell.length_b   1.000
_cell.length_c   1.000
_cell.angle_alpha   90.00
_cell.angle_beta   90.00
_cell.angle_gamma   90.00
#
_symmetry.space_group_name_H-M   'P 1'
#
loop_
_entity.id
_entity.type
_entity.pdbx_description
1 polymer ?
#
loop_
_entity_poly.entity_id
_entity_poly.type
_entity_poly.pdbx_seq_one_letter_code
_entity_poly.pdbx_strand_id
1 'polypeptide(L)'
;MSRLTPRSESPALLRLTDRDEEVLVTLATKVRLMTLDQIVRTWWGRTPASTATRTASRRLLRLVSSGHLATMRRPARSELRLTAPLAVWKPGRPKPAFASLAQVGRSRLRGPVRSTRIYLASPGTARRICGVTTRPPRLGEVTHDLHVATVFLYFRLHRAPEAARWRAEWMPDPARLAGKRRTPTATPDALIERARHPTAIEFVGHYTPDKLLRLHEHCAARHTTYELW
;
A
#
# COMPACT_ATOMS: atom_id res chain seq x y z
N MET A 1 -1.81 -13.90 -55.46
CA MET A 1 -1.18 -13.85 -54.11
C MET A 1 -2.01 -12.93 -53.22
N SER A 2 -3.01 -13.50 -52.52
CA SER A 2 -3.92 -12.74 -51.66
C SER A 2 -3.32 -12.62 -50.27
N ARG A 3 -3.04 -11.40 -49.81
CA ARG A 3 -2.52 -11.14 -48.46
C ARG A 3 -3.67 -11.22 -47.48
N LEU A 4 -3.68 -12.30 -46.68
CA LEU A 4 -4.50 -12.41 -45.48
C LEU A 4 -4.07 -11.31 -44.51
N THR A 5 -4.89 -10.27 -44.37
CA THR A 5 -4.85 -9.36 -43.24
C THR A 5 -5.20 -10.13 -41.97
N PRO A 6 -4.41 -10.04 -40.89
CA PRO A 6 -4.78 -10.65 -39.63
C PRO A 6 -6.05 -9.97 -39.12
N ARG A 7 -7.07 -10.78 -38.83
CA ARG A 7 -8.26 -10.34 -38.09
C ARG A 7 -7.79 -9.70 -36.78
N SER A 8 -8.05 -8.42 -36.64
CA SER A 8 -8.09 -7.73 -35.36
C SER A 8 -9.18 -8.39 -34.52
N GLU A 9 -8.82 -9.45 -33.79
CA GLU A 9 -9.64 -9.97 -32.71
C GLU A 9 -9.77 -8.85 -31.67
N SER A 10 -10.96 -8.28 -31.53
CA SER A 10 -11.29 -7.45 -30.38
C SER A 10 -10.93 -8.25 -29.13
N PRO A 11 -10.11 -7.71 -28.21
CA PRO A 11 -9.74 -8.45 -27.02
C PRO A 11 -11.03 -8.78 -26.27
N ALA A 12 -11.32 -10.08 -26.11
CA ALA A 12 -12.49 -10.54 -25.39
C ALA A 12 -12.58 -9.79 -24.07
N LEU A 13 -13.68 -9.04 -23.88
CA LEU A 13 -13.88 -8.19 -22.71
C LEU A 13 -13.66 -9.03 -21.44
N LEU A 14 -12.60 -8.72 -20.70
CA LEU A 14 -12.28 -9.44 -19.48
C LEU A 14 -13.38 -9.15 -18.45
N ARG A 15 -14.27 -10.13 -18.21
CA ARG A 15 -15.24 -10.02 -17.12
C ARG A 15 -14.50 -10.02 -15.77
N LEU A 16 -14.65 -8.95 -15.00
CA LEU A 16 -14.12 -8.83 -13.65
C LEU A 16 -14.94 -9.70 -12.69
N THR A 17 -14.25 -10.26 -11.70
CA THR A 17 -14.85 -10.95 -10.54
C THR A 17 -14.74 -10.05 -9.33
N ASP A 18 -15.55 -10.29 -8.29
CA ASP A 18 -15.48 -9.56 -7.02
C ASP A 18 -14.05 -9.53 -6.44
N ARG A 19 -13.31 -10.63 -6.59
CA ARG A 19 -11.90 -10.71 -6.18
C ARG A 19 -11.02 -9.74 -6.95
N ASP A 20 -11.22 -9.62 -8.27
CA ASP A 20 -10.43 -8.68 -9.06
C ASP A 20 -10.77 -7.25 -8.64
N GLU A 21 -12.05 -6.95 -8.42
CA GLU A 21 -12.49 -5.63 -7.96
C GLU A 21 -11.87 -5.28 -6.61
N GLU A 22 -11.86 -6.21 -5.65
CA GLU A 22 -11.20 -6.00 -4.36
C GLU A 22 -9.70 -5.70 -4.50
N VAL A 23 -8.99 -6.44 -5.36
CA VAL A 23 -7.55 -6.20 -5.61
C VAL A 23 -7.34 -4.85 -6.27
N LEU A 24 -8.16 -4.49 -7.27
CA LEU A 24 -8.06 -3.22 -8.00
C LEU A 24 -8.36 -2.03 -7.09
N VAL A 25 -9.43 -2.10 -6.28
CA VAL A 25 -9.77 -1.06 -5.29
C VAL A 25 -8.66 -0.93 -4.26
N THR A 26 -8.14 -2.05 -3.75
CA THR A 26 -7.04 -2.03 -2.78
C THR A 26 -5.79 -1.33 -3.34
N LEU A 27 -5.37 -1.67 -4.56
CA LEU A 27 -4.22 -1.04 -5.23
C LEU A 27 -4.47 0.40 -5.68
N ALA A 28 -5.73 0.82 -5.84
CA ALA A 28 -6.08 2.18 -6.22
C ALA A 28 -6.19 3.12 -5.00
N THR A 29 -6.69 2.61 -3.85
CA THR A 29 -7.11 3.47 -2.73
C THR A 29 -6.40 3.22 -1.40
N LYS A 30 -5.84 2.02 -1.19
CA LYS A 30 -5.33 1.62 0.13
C LYS A 30 -3.81 1.49 0.15
N VAL A 31 -3.24 0.89 -0.89
CA VAL A 31 -1.79 0.61 -1.03
C VAL A 31 -1.36 0.91 -2.47
N ARG A 32 -0.16 1.43 -2.72
CA ARG A 32 0.26 1.79 -4.10
C ARG A 32 0.62 0.57 -4.94
N LEU A 33 1.11 -0.47 -4.28
CA LEU A 33 1.70 -1.63 -4.93
C LEU A 33 1.64 -2.85 -4.02
N MET A 34 1.65 -4.03 -4.64
CA MET A 34 1.79 -5.31 -3.94
C MET A 34 2.61 -6.30 -4.78
N THR A 35 3.22 -7.28 -4.12
CA THR A 35 3.78 -8.46 -4.79
C THR A 35 2.71 -9.50 -5.13
N LEU A 36 3.06 -10.47 -5.98
CA LEU A 36 2.22 -11.66 -6.18
C LEU A 36 1.95 -12.38 -4.86
N ASP A 37 2.96 -12.55 -4.00
CA ASP A 37 2.83 -13.31 -2.76
C ASP A 37 1.87 -12.65 -1.77
N GLN A 38 1.91 -11.32 -1.67
CA GLN A 38 0.95 -10.52 -0.88
C GLN A 38 -0.49 -10.72 -1.39
N ILE A 39 -0.68 -10.70 -2.72
CA ILE A 39 -1.99 -10.89 -3.34
C ILE A 39 -2.49 -12.32 -3.13
N VAL A 40 -1.65 -13.32 -3.40
CA VAL A 40 -2.00 -14.74 -3.27
C VAL A 40 -2.41 -15.06 -1.84
N ARG A 41 -1.60 -14.66 -0.86
CA ARG A 41 -1.87 -14.92 0.56
C ARG A 41 -3.18 -14.29 1.02
N THR A 42 -3.56 -13.15 0.45
CA THR A 42 -4.75 -12.39 0.88
C THR A 42 -6.03 -12.85 0.19
N TRP A 43 -6.02 -13.04 -1.13
CA TRP A 43 -7.24 -13.29 -1.91
C TRP A 43 -7.39 -14.73 -2.43
N TRP A 44 -6.30 -15.51 -2.43
CA TRP A 44 -6.29 -16.93 -2.80
C TRP A 44 -6.04 -17.85 -1.60
N GLY A 45 -6.12 -17.36 -0.35
CA GLY A 45 -5.83 -18.15 0.85
C GLY A 45 -6.70 -19.39 1.05
N ARG A 46 -7.88 -19.47 0.40
CA ARG A 46 -8.76 -20.66 0.40
C ARG A 46 -8.46 -21.65 -0.73
N THR A 47 -7.59 -21.30 -1.67
CA THR A 47 -7.15 -22.16 -2.78
C THR A 47 -5.92 -22.96 -2.34
N PRO A 48 -5.81 -24.26 -2.68
CA PRO A 48 -4.61 -25.05 -2.35
C PRO A 48 -3.34 -24.36 -2.85
N ALA A 49 -2.32 -24.29 -1.98
CA ALA A 49 -1.09 -23.53 -2.24
C ALA A 49 -0.41 -23.91 -3.57
N SER A 50 -0.45 -25.19 -3.95
CA SER A 50 0.09 -25.73 -5.20
C SER A 50 -0.55 -25.14 -6.47
N THR A 51 -1.77 -24.60 -6.36
CA THR A 51 -2.52 -24.02 -7.50
C THR A 51 -2.75 -22.51 -7.36
N ALA A 52 -2.76 -21.99 -6.14
CA ALA A 52 -3.03 -20.59 -5.82
C ALA A 52 -2.10 -19.63 -6.58
N THR A 53 -0.78 -19.81 -6.47
CA THR A 53 0.21 -18.93 -7.11
C THR A 53 0.07 -18.92 -8.64
N ARG A 54 -0.10 -20.09 -9.24
CA ARG A 54 -0.23 -20.24 -10.71
C ARG A 54 -1.51 -19.57 -11.22
N THR A 55 -2.64 -19.83 -10.56
CA THR A 55 -3.95 -19.27 -10.96
C THR A 55 -4.00 -17.76 -10.75
N ALA A 56 -3.51 -17.26 -9.62
CA ALA A 56 -3.38 -15.83 -9.34
C ALA A 56 -2.47 -15.13 -10.35
N SER A 57 -1.28 -15.66 -10.60
CA SER A 57 -0.34 -15.11 -11.58
C SER A 57 -0.97 -14.98 -12.97
N ARG A 58 -1.64 -16.05 -13.45
CA ARG A 58 -2.36 -16.02 -14.73
C ARG A 58 -3.48 -14.98 -14.74
N ARG A 59 -4.25 -14.85 -13.65
CA ARG A 59 -5.33 -13.86 -13.54
C ARG A 59 -4.79 -12.43 -13.54
N LEU A 60 -3.76 -12.15 -12.75
CA LEU A 60 -3.12 -10.84 -12.70
C LEU A 60 -2.52 -10.44 -14.05
N LEU A 61 -1.89 -11.38 -14.77
CA LEU A 61 -1.40 -11.10 -16.13
C LEU A 61 -2.53 -10.77 -17.10
N ARG A 62 -3.69 -11.44 -17.02
CA ARG A 62 -4.86 -11.05 -17.81
C ARG A 62 -5.35 -9.64 -17.48
N LEU A 63 -5.40 -9.27 -16.20
CA LEU A 63 -5.74 -7.91 -15.76
C LEU A 63 -4.71 -6.87 -16.24
N VAL A 64 -3.43 -7.24 -16.37
CA VAL A 64 -2.41 -6.39 -16.99
C VAL A 64 -2.66 -6.24 -18.48
N SER A 65 -2.87 -7.34 -19.20
CA SER A 65 -3.12 -7.33 -20.65
C SER A 65 -4.39 -6.58 -21.05
N SER A 66 -5.41 -6.55 -20.18
CA SER A 66 -6.63 -5.78 -20.39
C SER A 66 -6.57 -4.35 -19.85
N GLY A 67 -5.40 -3.89 -19.38
CA GLY A 67 -5.19 -2.51 -18.94
C GLY A 67 -5.76 -2.17 -17.56
N HIS A 68 -6.20 -3.14 -16.76
CA HIS A 68 -6.67 -2.88 -15.39
C HIS A 68 -5.53 -2.72 -14.38
N LEU A 69 -4.47 -3.50 -14.55
CA LEU A 69 -3.24 -3.42 -13.75
C LEU A 69 -2.07 -2.95 -14.59
N ALA A 70 -1.07 -2.37 -13.93
CA ALA A 70 0.28 -2.25 -14.44
C ALA A 70 1.20 -3.21 -13.66
N THR A 71 2.26 -3.70 -14.30
CA THR A 71 3.29 -4.50 -13.65
C THR A 71 4.68 -4.03 -14.07
N MET A 72 5.64 -4.11 -13.14
CA MET A 72 7.05 -3.85 -13.41
C MET A 72 7.93 -4.65 -12.46
N ARG A 73 9.21 -4.80 -12.80
CA ARG A 73 10.23 -5.33 -11.90
C ARG A 73 11.01 -4.19 -11.27
N ARG A 74 11.20 -4.27 -9.95
CA ARG A 74 11.93 -3.28 -9.16
C ARG A 74 12.78 -3.94 -8.07
N PRO A 75 13.95 -3.38 -7.73
CA PRO A 75 14.71 -3.84 -6.58
C PRO A 75 13.91 -3.60 -5.30
N ALA A 76 13.70 -4.66 -4.52
CA ALA A 76 13.06 -4.58 -3.22
C ALA A 76 13.66 -5.59 -2.25
N ARG A 77 13.63 -5.28 -0.95
CA ARG A 77 13.94 -6.26 0.09
C ARG A 77 12.74 -7.17 0.32
N SER A 78 13.00 -8.37 0.85
CA SER A 78 11.95 -9.32 1.21
C SER A 78 10.94 -8.70 2.17
N GLU A 79 9.69 -9.11 2.03
CA GLU A 79 8.59 -8.73 2.93
C GLU A 79 8.91 -9.18 4.37
N LEU A 80 8.78 -8.27 5.33
CA LEU A 80 8.82 -8.57 6.75
C LEU A 80 7.51 -9.20 7.21
N ARG A 81 7.60 -10.15 8.15
CA ARG A 81 6.43 -10.61 8.89
C ARG A 81 6.10 -9.60 9.98
N LEU A 82 5.09 -8.76 9.73
CA LEU A 82 4.59 -7.78 10.70
C LEU A 82 3.39 -8.34 11.45
N THR A 83 3.49 -8.44 12.77
CA THR A 83 2.42 -8.99 13.64
C THR A 83 1.92 -7.99 14.68
N ALA A 84 2.65 -6.90 14.91
CA ALA A 84 2.29 -5.85 15.86
C ALA A 84 3.11 -4.57 15.55
N PRO A 85 2.62 -3.38 15.96
CA PRO A 85 3.41 -2.17 15.89
C PRO A 85 4.62 -2.23 16.84
N LEU A 86 5.71 -1.60 16.46
CA LEU A 86 6.87 -1.31 17.31
C LEU A 86 6.53 -0.39 18.48
N ALA A 87 5.63 0.56 18.26
CA ALA A 87 5.15 1.47 19.29
C ALA A 87 3.77 2.00 18.96
N VAL A 88 2.98 2.25 20.00
CA VAL A 88 1.69 2.94 19.92
C VAL A 88 1.74 4.14 20.85
N TRP A 89 1.29 5.29 20.38
CA TRP A 89 1.24 6.52 21.17
C TRP A 89 -0.13 7.18 21.10
N LYS A 90 -0.51 7.80 22.22
CA LYS A 90 -1.73 8.60 22.37
C LYS A 90 -1.40 9.91 23.08
N PRO A 91 -2.13 11.01 22.80
CA PRO A 91 -1.97 12.27 23.54
C PRO A 91 -1.97 12.07 25.05
N GLY A 92 -1.09 12.79 25.75
CA GLY A 92 -0.89 12.68 27.20
C GLY A 92 -0.01 11.51 27.64
N ARG A 93 0.44 10.62 26.74
CA ARG A 93 1.43 9.58 27.07
C ARG A 93 2.86 10.05 26.78
N PRO A 94 3.87 9.51 27.50
CA PRO A 94 5.28 9.79 27.20
C PRO A 94 5.63 9.46 25.75
N LYS A 95 6.53 10.25 25.14
CA LYS A 95 7.02 9.96 23.79
C LYS A 95 7.82 8.65 23.76
N PRO A 96 7.71 7.82 22.71
CA PRO A 96 8.53 6.62 22.56
C PRO A 96 10.03 6.94 22.42
N ALA A 97 10.87 5.94 22.72
CA ALA A 97 12.32 6.01 22.52
C ALA A 97 12.70 5.93 21.03
N PHE A 98 12.65 7.05 20.31
CA PHE A 98 12.84 7.09 18.85
C PHE A 98 14.20 6.59 18.36
N ALA A 99 15.27 6.77 19.14
CA ALA A 99 16.59 6.23 18.80
C ALA A 99 16.56 4.69 18.70
N SER A 100 15.98 4.04 19.70
CA SER A 100 15.80 2.58 19.74
C SER A 100 14.88 2.10 18.61
N LEU A 101 13.77 2.80 18.37
CA LEU A 101 12.83 2.45 17.29
C LEU A 101 13.49 2.55 15.89
N ALA A 102 14.24 3.62 15.63
CA ALA A 102 14.98 3.80 14.38
C ALA A 102 16.06 2.72 14.18
N GLN A 103 16.70 2.26 15.27
CA GLN A 103 17.64 1.15 15.21
C GLN A 103 16.95 -0.18 14.89
N VAL A 104 15.81 -0.47 15.53
CA VAL A 104 15.03 -1.69 15.25
C VAL A 104 14.52 -1.70 13.82
N GLY A 105 13.94 -0.60 13.33
CA GLY A 105 13.45 -0.47 11.95
C GLY A 105 14.53 -0.76 10.90
N ARG A 106 15.71 -0.11 11.05
CA ARG A 106 16.88 -0.38 10.20
C ARG A 106 17.34 -1.83 10.27
N SER A 107 17.32 -2.43 11.46
CA SER A 107 17.79 -3.80 11.66
C SER A 107 16.85 -4.84 11.06
N ARG A 108 15.53 -4.60 11.11
CA ARG A 108 14.53 -5.45 10.45
C ARG A 108 14.73 -5.49 8.94
N LEU A 109 15.05 -4.36 8.32
CA LEU A 109 15.28 -4.28 6.86
C LEU A 109 16.68 -4.75 6.43
N ARG A 110 17.38 -5.55 7.22
CA ARG A 110 18.62 -6.21 6.81
C ARG A 110 18.26 -7.44 5.96
N GLY A 111 18.74 -7.48 4.72
CA GLY A 111 18.50 -8.60 3.81
C GLY A 111 18.79 -8.23 2.36
N PRO A 112 19.01 -9.20 1.47
CA PRO A 112 19.36 -8.92 0.09
C PRO A 112 18.24 -8.19 -0.64
N VAL A 113 18.63 -7.27 -1.53
CA VAL A 113 17.72 -6.62 -2.47
C VAL A 113 17.55 -7.55 -3.68
N ARG A 114 16.31 -7.82 -4.08
CA ARG A 114 15.97 -8.72 -5.18
C ARG A 114 15.10 -8.02 -6.23
N SER A 115 15.25 -8.43 -7.49
CA SER A 115 14.35 -8.01 -8.58
C SER A 115 12.96 -8.61 -8.35
N THR A 116 12.05 -7.78 -7.84
CA THR A 116 10.72 -8.17 -7.40
C THR A 116 9.68 -7.64 -8.39
N ARG A 117 8.78 -8.52 -8.84
CA ARG A 117 7.62 -8.11 -9.65
C ARG A 117 6.58 -7.49 -8.73
N ILE A 118 6.18 -6.26 -9.06
CA ILE A 118 5.13 -5.53 -8.37
C ILE A 118 3.94 -5.31 -9.31
N TYR A 119 2.76 -5.21 -8.71
CA TYR A 119 1.49 -4.90 -9.38
C TYR A 119 0.94 -3.60 -8.80
N LEU A 120 0.40 -2.76 -9.68
CA LEU A 120 -0.20 -1.47 -9.37
C LEU A 120 -1.53 -1.36 -10.11
N ALA A 121 -2.46 -0.56 -9.60
CA ALA A 121 -3.58 -0.11 -10.43
C ALA A 121 -3.04 0.65 -11.65
N SER A 122 -3.57 0.36 -12.84
CA SER A 122 -3.23 1.17 -14.02
C SER A 122 -3.73 2.60 -13.83
N PRO A 123 -3.15 3.60 -14.53
CA PRO A 123 -3.66 4.97 -14.47
C PRO A 123 -5.15 5.09 -14.80
N GLY A 124 -5.63 4.32 -15.78
CA GLY A 124 -7.06 4.27 -16.15
C GLY A 124 -7.92 3.71 -15.02
N THR A 125 -7.49 2.62 -14.37
CA THR A 125 -8.20 2.05 -13.23
C THR A 125 -8.21 2.99 -12.02
N ALA A 126 -7.07 3.59 -11.68
CA ALA A 126 -6.97 4.51 -10.55
C ALA A 126 -7.88 5.74 -10.76
N ARG A 127 -7.85 6.35 -11.95
CA ARG A 127 -8.76 7.44 -12.31
C ARG A 127 -10.23 7.03 -12.20
N ARG A 128 -10.60 5.84 -12.68
CA ARG A 128 -11.97 5.33 -12.61
C ARG A 128 -12.45 5.09 -11.18
N ILE A 129 -11.60 4.54 -10.31
CA ILE A 129 -11.98 4.14 -8.95
C ILE A 129 -11.97 5.32 -7.99
N CYS A 130 -10.93 6.16 -8.03
CA CYS A 130 -10.72 7.20 -7.03
C CYS A 130 -10.45 8.59 -7.59
N GLY A 131 -10.59 8.78 -8.91
CA GLY A 131 -10.38 10.08 -9.56
C GLY A 131 -8.92 10.55 -9.59
N VAL A 132 -8.00 9.79 -9.01
CA VAL A 132 -6.60 10.19 -8.80
C VAL A 132 -5.67 9.19 -9.45
N THR A 133 -4.64 9.70 -10.11
CA THR A 133 -3.54 8.90 -10.64
C THR A 133 -2.25 9.27 -9.93
N THR A 134 -1.53 8.28 -9.42
CA THR A 134 -0.20 8.49 -8.84
C THR A 134 0.88 8.18 -9.86
N ARG A 135 2.02 8.86 -9.77
CA ARG A 135 3.22 8.42 -10.49
C ARG A 135 3.65 7.02 -10.04
N PRO A 136 4.34 6.26 -10.92
CA PRO A 136 5.04 5.06 -10.50
C PRO A 136 5.99 5.30 -9.32
N PRO A 137 6.21 4.30 -8.45
CA PRO A 137 7.14 4.38 -7.33
C PRO A 137 8.59 4.54 -7.83
N ARG A 138 9.39 5.36 -7.14
CA ARG A 138 10.84 5.45 -7.35
C ARG A 138 11.52 4.19 -6.80
N LEU A 139 12.72 3.87 -7.27
CA LEU A 139 13.47 2.68 -6.84
C LEU A 139 13.61 2.60 -5.31
N GLY A 140 13.91 3.73 -4.65
CA GLY A 140 14.04 3.79 -3.18
C GLY A 140 12.73 3.67 -2.41
N GLU A 141 11.58 3.85 -3.06
CA GLU A 141 10.25 3.82 -2.41
C GLU A 141 9.66 2.41 -2.38
N VAL A 142 10.03 1.53 -3.31
CA VAL A 142 9.36 0.23 -3.51
C VAL A 142 9.41 -0.65 -2.27
N THR A 143 10.57 -0.75 -1.60
CA THR A 143 10.68 -1.55 -0.38
C THR A 143 9.77 -0.98 0.70
N HIS A 144 9.72 0.33 0.85
CA HIS A 144 8.88 1.00 1.84
C HIS A 144 7.39 0.75 1.56
N ASP A 145 6.93 1.04 0.34
CA ASP A 145 5.53 0.90 -0.07
C ASP A 145 5.04 -0.55 0.03
N LEU A 146 5.91 -1.54 -0.24
CA LEU A 146 5.58 -2.95 -0.06
C LEU A 146 5.28 -3.29 1.41
N HIS A 147 6.01 -2.68 2.35
CA HIS A 147 5.78 -2.91 3.78
C HIS A 147 4.59 -2.13 4.31
N VAL A 148 4.33 -0.92 3.81
CA VAL A 148 3.05 -0.23 4.04
C VAL A 148 1.89 -1.11 3.58
N ALA A 149 2.04 -1.80 2.44
CA ALA A 149 1.06 -2.77 2.00
C ALA A 149 0.92 -3.96 2.96
N THR A 150 2.01 -4.49 3.51
CA THR A 150 1.97 -5.51 4.56
C THR A 150 1.20 -5.05 5.79
N VAL A 151 1.40 -3.80 6.24
CA VAL A 151 0.64 -3.22 7.37
C VAL A 151 -0.84 -3.16 7.02
N PHE A 152 -1.22 -2.61 5.88
CA PHE A 152 -2.63 -2.58 5.46
C PHE A 152 -3.25 -3.99 5.42
N LEU A 153 -2.52 -4.99 4.90
CA LEU A 153 -3.00 -6.37 4.83
C LEU A 153 -3.16 -7.01 6.21
N TYR A 154 -2.29 -6.67 7.17
CA TYR A 154 -2.49 -7.03 8.59
C TYR A 154 -3.80 -6.44 9.11
N PHE A 155 -4.05 -5.16 8.86
CA PHE A 155 -5.30 -4.51 9.27
C PHE A 155 -6.52 -5.15 8.60
N ARG A 156 -6.46 -5.45 7.29
CA ARG A 156 -7.55 -6.13 6.59
C ARG A 156 -7.92 -7.46 7.24
N LEU A 157 -6.93 -8.22 7.69
CA LEU A 157 -7.14 -9.54 8.27
C LEU A 157 -7.57 -9.51 9.74
N HIS A 158 -7.00 -8.60 10.54
CA HIS A 158 -7.14 -8.62 12.00
C HIS A 158 -7.92 -7.44 12.59
N ARG A 159 -8.12 -6.38 11.81
CA ARG A 159 -8.70 -5.09 12.23
C ARG A 159 -9.55 -4.48 11.10
N ALA A 160 -10.47 -5.30 10.58
CA ALA A 160 -11.26 -4.96 9.40
C ALA A 160 -12.00 -3.59 9.50
N PRO A 161 -12.59 -3.20 10.65
CA PRO A 161 -13.20 -1.88 10.78
C PRO A 161 -12.21 -0.72 10.57
N GLU A 162 -10.98 -0.85 11.05
CA GLU A 162 -9.93 0.14 10.81
C GLU A 162 -9.41 0.11 9.37
N ALA A 163 -9.26 -1.07 8.75
CA ALA A 163 -8.87 -1.19 7.35
C ALA A 163 -9.87 -0.49 6.40
N ALA A 164 -11.17 -0.57 6.71
CA ALA A 164 -12.21 0.13 5.96
C ALA A 164 -11.99 1.65 5.97
N ARG A 165 -11.53 2.20 7.11
CA ARG A 165 -11.26 3.63 7.34
C ARG A 165 -9.82 4.06 7.01
N TRP A 166 -9.03 3.16 6.45
CA TRP A 166 -7.67 3.45 6.01
C TRP A 166 -7.67 4.40 4.81
N ARG A 167 -6.98 5.53 4.95
CA ARG A 167 -6.69 6.48 3.88
C ARG A 167 -5.18 6.62 3.73
N ALA A 168 -4.68 6.30 2.55
CA ALA A 168 -3.25 6.35 2.29
C ALA A 168 -2.74 7.78 1.99
N GLU A 169 -1.43 8.00 2.09
CA GLU A 169 -0.82 9.34 1.96
C GLU A 169 -1.14 10.08 0.65
N TRP A 170 -1.34 9.36 -0.47
CA TRP A 170 -1.57 9.93 -1.79
C TRP A 170 -3.05 10.17 -2.08
N MET A 171 -3.93 9.66 -1.23
CA MET A 171 -5.36 9.87 -1.40
C MET A 171 -5.70 11.33 -1.07
N PRO A 172 -6.53 11.99 -1.90
CA PRO A 172 -7.00 13.33 -1.61
C PRO A 172 -7.57 13.42 -0.21
N ASP A 173 -7.22 14.48 0.51
CA ASP A 173 -7.92 14.85 1.71
C ASP A 173 -9.25 15.51 1.30
N PRO A 174 -10.41 15.01 1.74
CA PRO A 174 -11.69 15.66 1.48
C PRO A 174 -11.70 17.14 1.90
N ALA A 175 -10.96 17.50 2.96
CA ALA A 175 -10.83 18.89 3.41
C ALA A 175 -10.01 19.76 2.43
N ARG A 176 -9.11 19.16 1.63
CA ARG A 176 -8.34 19.84 0.59
C ARG A 176 -9.20 20.18 -0.63
N LEU A 177 -10.14 19.31 -0.98
CA LEU A 177 -11.12 19.58 -2.03
C LEU A 177 -12.05 20.76 -1.66
N ALA A 178 -12.21 21.02 -0.36
CA ALA A 178 -12.95 22.16 0.18
C ALA A 178 -12.12 23.46 0.35
N GLY A 179 -10.97 23.58 -0.33
CA GLY A 179 -10.23 24.86 -0.44
C GLY A 179 -9.33 25.23 0.76
N LYS A 180 -9.13 24.34 1.74
CA LYS A 180 -8.21 24.61 2.86
C LYS A 180 -6.75 24.41 2.42
N ARG A 181 -5.98 25.50 2.34
CA ARG A 181 -4.53 25.49 2.07
C ARG A 181 -3.78 24.70 3.14
N ARG A 182 -2.78 23.90 2.74
CA ARG A 182 -1.89 23.21 3.68
C ARG A 182 -0.60 23.98 3.89
N THR A 183 -0.17 24.08 5.14
CA THR A 183 1.25 24.13 5.48
C THR A 183 1.89 22.77 5.17
N PRO A 184 3.14 22.73 4.66
CA PRO A 184 3.86 21.49 4.35
C PRO A 184 4.16 20.74 5.65
N THR A 185 3.27 19.85 6.03
CA THR A 185 3.37 19.06 7.26
C THR A 185 3.79 17.64 6.95
N ALA A 186 4.46 16.95 7.88
CA ALA A 186 4.77 15.53 7.74
C ALA A 186 3.46 14.74 7.48
N THR A 187 3.31 14.17 6.29
CA THR A 187 2.17 13.31 5.98
C THR A 187 2.54 11.89 6.40
N PRO A 188 1.76 11.23 7.26
CA PRO A 188 2.01 9.83 7.59
C PRO A 188 1.69 8.93 6.41
N ASP A 189 2.26 7.71 6.37
CA ASP A 189 2.06 6.75 5.28
C ASP A 189 0.56 6.43 5.07
N ALA A 190 -0.18 6.35 6.16
CA ALA A 190 -1.63 6.30 6.15
C ALA A 190 -2.26 6.92 7.40
N LEU A 191 -3.56 7.18 7.31
CA LEU A 191 -4.43 7.61 8.40
C LEU A 191 -5.61 6.65 8.49
N ILE A 192 -5.94 6.23 9.71
CA ILE A 192 -7.22 5.61 10.02
C ILE A 192 -8.14 6.71 10.50
N GLU A 193 -9.17 6.99 9.71
CA GLU A 193 -10.13 8.03 10.03
C GLU A 193 -11.02 7.59 11.20
N ARG A 194 -11.21 8.48 12.17
CA ARG A 194 -12.06 8.27 13.35
C ARG A 194 -12.73 9.59 13.69
N ALA A 195 -13.94 9.52 14.27
CA ALA A 195 -14.76 10.70 14.54
C ALA A 195 -14.10 11.75 15.47
N ARG A 196 -13.23 11.32 16.40
CA ARG A 196 -12.58 12.23 17.36
C ARG A 196 -11.08 12.39 17.12
N HIS A 197 -10.34 11.27 17.11
CA HIS A 197 -8.89 11.29 17.00
C HIS A 197 -8.45 10.31 15.91
N PRO A 198 -7.98 10.78 14.75
CA PRO A 198 -7.43 9.89 13.75
C PRO A 198 -6.20 9.15 14.31
N THR A 199 -5.86 8.04 13.67
CA THR A 199 -4.64 7.29 13.96
C THR A 199 -3.73 7.33 12.75
N ALA A 200 -2.58 7.97 12.88
CA ALA A 200 -1.52 7.90 11.89
C ALA A 200 -0.84 6.53 11.94
N ILE A 201 -0.62 5.94 10.79
CA ILE A 201 0.10 4.69 10.62
C ILE A 201 1.37 5.00 9.84
N GLU A 202 2.51 4.60 10.41
CA GLU A 202 3.82 4.81 9.81
C GLU A 202 4.61 3.51 9.81
N PHE A 203 5.21 3.14 8.68
CA PHE A 203 6.17 2.06 8.60
C PHE A 203 7.59 2.56 8.89
N VAL A 204 8.19 2.07 9.96
CA VAL A 204 9.53 2.47 10.41
C VAL A 204 10.59 1.60 9.72
N GLY A 205 10.98 2.04 8.53
CA GLY A 205 12.09 1.47 7.78
C GLY A 205 13.44 2.11 8.13
N HIS A 206 14.04 2.79 7.14
CA HIS A 206 15.34 3.47 7.28
C HIS A 206 15.22 4.88 7.89
N TYR A 207 14.33 5.07 8.86
CA TYR A 207 14.06 6.39 9.41
C TYR A 207 15.17 6.83 10.37
N THR A 208 15.41 8.13 10.41
CA THR A 208 16.23 8.76 11.45
C THR A 208 15.36 9.05 12.67
N PRO A 209 15.95 9.13 13.88
CA PRO A 209 15.24 9.58 15.07
C PRO A 209 14.54 10.93 14.87
N ASP A 210 15.15 11.86 14.12
CA ASP A 210 14.57 13.17 13.81
C ASP A 210 13.31 13.07 12.97
N LYS A 211 13.25 12.11 12.03
CA LYS A 211 12.02 11.90 11.24
C LYS A 211 10.87 11.44 12.15
N LEU A 212 11.15 10.55 13.09
CA LEU A 212 10.15 10.09 14.07
C LEU A 212 9.75 11.21 15.04
N LEU A 213 10.69 12.06 15.44
CA LEU A 213 10.40 13.24 16.28
C LEU A 213 9.48 14.22 15.55
N ARG A 214 9.76 14.55 14.29
CA ARG A 214 8.88 15.43 13.49
C ARG A 214 7.47 14.85 13.31
N LEU A 215 7.36 13.53 13.12
CA LEU A 215 6.06 12.86 13.07
C LEU A 215 5.33 12.98 14.41
N HIS A 216 6.03 12.78 15.53
CA HIS A 216 5.47 12.90 16.86
C HIS A 216 4.97 14.32 17.14
N GLU A 217 5.78 15.34 16.89
CA GLU A 217 5.40 16.75 17.06
C GLU A 217 4.18 17.10 16.20
N HIS A 218 4.17 16.63 14.95
CA HIS A 218 3.04 16.80 14.04
C HIS A 218 1.75 16.20 14.60
N CYS A 219 1.82 14.97 15.13
CA CYS A 219 0.68 14.26 15.69
C CYS A 219 0.23 14.85 17.03
N ALA A 220 1.16 15.21 17.90
CA ALA A 220 0.90 15.80 19.19
C ALA A 220 0.16 17.15 19.06
N ALA A 221 0.61 18.01 18.14
CA ALA A 221 -0.04 19.28 17.85
C ALA A 221 -1.48 19.16 17.32
N ARG A 222 -1.90 17.96 16.85
CA ARG A 222 -3.22 17.71 16.25
C ARG A 222 -4.09 16.76 17.08
N HIS A 223 -3.61 16.34 18.26
CA HIS A 223 -4.23 15.28 19.04
C HIS A 223 -4.48 13.99 18.22
N THR A 224 -3.58 13.71 17.28
CA THR A 224 -3.61 12.50 16.44
C THR A 224 -2.84 11.39 17.15
N THR A 225 -3.46 10.21 17.28
CA THR A 225 -2.76 9.02 17.79
C THR A 225 -1.85 8.44 16.71
N TYR A 226 -0.85 7.63 17.04
CA TYR A 226 -0.08 6.94 16.00
C TYR A 226 0.35 5.52 16.38
N GLU A 227 0.53 4.70 15.35
CA GLU A 227 1.16 3.39 15.42
C GLU A 227 2.38 3.37 14.49
N LEU A 228 3.53 3.01 15.06
CA LEU A 228 4.79 2.84 14.34
C LEU A 228 4.99 1.35 14.10
N TRP A 229 5.08 0.92 12.84
CA TRP A 229 5.13 -0.48 12.42
C TRP A 229 6.52 -0.92 11.96
#